data_AF-A0A7V4CIU9-F1
#
_entry.id   AF-A0A7V4CIU9-F1
#
_cell.length_a   1.000
_cell.length_b   1.000
_cell.length_c   1.000
_cell.angle_alpha   90.00
_cell.angle_beta   90.00
_cell.angle_gamma   90.00
#
_symmetry.space_group_name_H-M   'P 1'
#
loop_
_entity.id
_entity.type
_entity.pdbx_description
1 polymer ?
#
loop_
_entity_poly.entity_id
_entity_poly.type
_entity_poly.pdbx_seq_one_letter_code
_entity_poly.pdbx_strand_id
1 'polypeptide(L)'
;SNIDFVYDKDPNRFQDAKPIRKISFSELKKIIGRKWIPGGNFPLDPIALRLAEKEKIKVVILNGRNFENLEKFMRNEEFVGTEISP
;
A
#
# COMPACT_ATOMS: atom_id res chain seq x y z
N SER A 1 2.65 -5.80 6.96
CA SER A 1 1.54 -6.54 6.33
C SER A 1 1.97 -7.96 5.98
N ASN A 2 1.07 -8.86 5.60
CA ASN A 2 1.41 -10.18 5.03
C ASN A 2 1.33 -10.20 3.49
N ILE A 3 1.06 -9.05 2.85
CA ILE A 3 1.04 -8.88 1.39
C ILE A 3 2.30 -8.12 0.93
N ASP A 4 2.78 -8.45 -0.26
CA ASP A 4 3.94 -7.82 -0.89
C ASP A 4 3.60 -6.49 -1.58
N PHE A 5 2.38 -6.35 -2.11
CA PHE A 5 1.93 -5.16 -2.83
C PHE A 5 0.50 -4.78 -2.44
N VAL A 6 0.16 -3.51 -2.65
CA VAL A 6 -1.23 -3.09 -2.89
C VAL A 6 -1.62 -3.56 -4.28
N TYR A 7 -2.84 -4.08 -4.42
CA TYR A 7 -3.41 -4.53 -5.69
C TYR A 7 -4.53 -3.59 -6.12
N ASP A 8 -4.81 -3.55 -7.43
CA ASP A 8 -5.94 -2.79 -8.00
C ASP A 8 -7.31 -3.32 -7.55
N LYS A 9 -7.38 -4.59 -7.16
CA LYS A 9 -8.55 -5.28 -6.60
C LYS A 9 -8.10 -6.43 -5.70
N ASP A 10 -9.05 -7.03 -4.96
CA ASP A 10 -8.74 -8.11 -4.02
C ASP A 10 -8.16 -9.34 -4.73
N PRO A 11 -6.87 -9.69 -4.51
CA PRO A 11 -6.22 -10.81 -5.17
C PRO A 11 -6.78 -12.17 -4.73
N ASN A 12 -7.48 -12.25 -3.60
CA ASN A 12 -8.14 -13.50 -3.17
C ASN A 12 -9.44 -13.76 -3.96
N ARG A 13 -10.02 -12.70 -4.55
CA ARG A 13 -11.28 -12.77 -5.29
C ARG A 13 -11.07 -12.71 -6.80
N PHE A 14 -10.02 -12.03 -7.25
CA PHE A 14 -9.75 -11.77 -8.67
C PHE A 14 -8.36 -12.26 -9.03
N GLN A 15 -8.28 -13.30 -9.87
CA GLN A 15 -7.01 -13.89 -10.30
C GLN A 15 -6.18 -12.94 -11.18
N ASP A 16 -6.83 -11.95 -11.80
CA ASP A 16 -6.19 -10.94 -12.64
C ASP A 16 -5.87 -9.64 -11.87
N ALA A 17 -5.86 -9.69 -10.53
CA ALA A 17 -5.42 -8.59 -9.69
C ALA A 17 -3.95 -8.23 -10.00
N LYS A 18 -3.69 -6.95 -10.24
CA LYS A 18 -2.38 -6.45 -10.65
C LYS A 18 -1.71 -5.75 -9.47
N PRO A 19 -0.44 -6.10 -9.17
CA PRO A 19 0.32 -5.40 -8.13
C PRO A 19 0.65 -3.98 -8.59
N ILE A 20 0.55 -3.04 -7.65
CA ILE A 20 0.83 -1.62 -7.88
C ILE A 20 2.14 -1.28 -7.17
N ARG A 21 3.16 -0.85 -7.91
CA ARG A 21 4.48 -0.49 -7.35
C ARG A 21 4.53 0.94 -6.82
N LYS A 22 3.84 1.86 -7.49
CA LYS A 22 3.75 3.27 -7.13
C LYS A 22 2.32 3.75 -7.29
N ILE A 23 1.82 4.50 -6.32
CA ILE A 23 0.46 5.03 -6.34
C ILE A 23 0.40 6.36 -5.61
N SER A 24 -0.39 7.31 -6.11
CA SER A 24 -0.67 8.54 -5.37
C SER A 24 -1.68 8.30 -4.25
N PHE A 25 -1.70 9.17 -3.23
CA PHE A 25 -2.78 9.18 -2.24
C PHE A 25 -4.18 9.29 -2.87
N SER A 26 -4.30 10.08 -3.93
CA SER A 26 -5.54 10.29 -4.67
C SER A 26 -6.02 9.02 -5.38
N GLU A 27 -5.11 8.26 -5.98
CA GLU A 27 -5.43 6.99 -6.64
C GLU A 27 -5.75 5.90 -5.61
N LEU A 28 -4.99 5.82 -4.52
CA LEU A 28 -5.24 4.84 -3.47
C LEU A 28 -6.63 5.02 -2.84
N LYS A 29 -7.07 6.27 -2.64
CA LYS A 29 -8.44 6.57 -2.20
C LYS A 29 -9.52 6.10 -3.19
N LYS A 30 -9.25 6.11 -4.50
CA LYS A 30 -10.20 5.59 -5.50
C LYS A 30 -10.35 4.07 -5.40
N ILE A 31 -9.25 3.36 -5.12
CA ILE A 31 -9.25 1.89 -4.92
C ILE A 31 -9.97 1.51 -3.63
N ILE A 32 -9.65 2.20 -2.53
CA ILE A 32 -10.28 1.97 -1.21
C ILE A 32 -11.78 2.34 -1.23
N GLY A 33 -12.19 3.25 -2.11
CA GLY A 33 -13.55 3.77 -2.18
C GLY A 33 -13.85 4.78 -1.06
N ARG A 34 -15.03 5.42 -1.13
CA ARG A 34 -15.44 6.46 -0.16
C ARG A 34 -15.92 5.89 1.18
N LYS A 35 -16.30 4.61 1.25
CA LYS A 35 -16.84 3.98 2.46
C LYS A 35 -15.76 3.13 3.12
N TRP A 36 -15.22 3.62 4.22
CA TRP A 36 -14.56 2.76 5.20
C TRP A 36 -15.60 1.78 5.75
N ILE A 37 -15.36 0.48 5.57
CA ILE A 37 -16.21 -0.58 6.11
C ILE A 37 -15.43 -1.22 7.27
N PRO A 38 -15.97 -1.25 8.50
CA PRO A 38 -15.37 -1.98 9.60
C PRO A 38 -15.07 -3.44 9.20
N GLY A 39 -13.84 -3.90 9.44
CA GLY A 39 -13.40 -5.24 9.02
C GLY A 39 -12.96 -5.36 7.54
N GLY A 40 -12.95 -4.26 6.79
CA GLY A 40 -12.39 -4.22 5.44
C GLY A 40 -10.89 -4.43 5.43
N ASN A 41 -10.40 -5.27 4.52
CA ASN A 41 -8.98 -5.55 4.34
C ASN A 41 -8.31 -4.40 3.56
N PHE A 42 -8.11 -3.26 4.22
CA PHE A 42 -7.45 -2.10 3.64
C PHE A 42 -5.94 -2.14 3.93
N PRO A 43 -5.09 -1.79 2.95
CA PRO A 43 -3.65 -1.76 3.16
C PRO A 43 -3.21 -0.65 4.14
N LEU A 44 -4.00 0.41 4.28
CA LEU A 44 -3.77 1.51 5.20
C LEU A 44 -5.10 2.12 5.68
N ASP A 45 -5.15 2.56 6.93
CA ASP A 45 -6.31 3.26 7.50
C ASP A 45 -6.57 4.61 6.79
N PRO A 46 -7.83 4.97 6.45
CA PRO A 46 -8.13 6.23 5.76
C PRO A 46 -7.77 7.50 6.52
N ILE A 47 -7.83 7.49 7.87
CA ILE A 47 -7.44 8.63 8.71
C ILE A 47 -5.92 8.81 8.62
N ALA A 48 -5.16 7.72 8.76
CA ALA A 48 -3.71 7.75 8.60
C ALA A 48 -3.30 8.18 7.18
N LEU A 49 -3.99 7.69 6.16
CA LEU A 49 -3.77 8.07 4.75
C LEU A 49 -3.97 9.58 4.54
N ARG A 50 -5.03 10.16 5.10
CA ARG A 50 -5.32 11.60 5.01
C ARG A 50 -4.28 12.44 5.75
N LEU A 51 -3.78 11.97 6.89
CA LEU A 51 -2.72 12.65 7.62
C LEU A 51 -1.40 12.61 6.85
N ALA A 52 -1.02 11.44 6.34
CA ALA A 52 0.20 11.27 5.56
C ALA A 52 0.20 12.13 4.28
N GLU A 53 -0.93 12.21 3.58
CA GLU A 53 -1.09 13.09 2.42
C GLU A 53 -0.91 14.57 2.79
N LYS A 54 -1.59 15.02 3.86
CA LYS A 54 -1.53 16.42 4.34
C LYS A 54 -0.10 16.83 4.72
N GLU A 55 0.61 15.94 5.42
CA GLU A 55 1.97 16.19 5.90
C GLU A 55 3.05 15.81 4.86
N LYS A 56 2.66 15.42 3.64
CA LYS A 56 3.55 14.98 2.54
C LYS A 56 4.50 13.84 2.95
N ILE A 57 4.03 12.96 3.83
CA ILE A 57 4.78 11.80 4.30
C ILE A 57 4.69 10.70 3.26
N LYS A 58 5.85 10.23 2.78
CA LYS A 58 5.93 9.02 1.95
C LYS A 58 5.61 7.79 2.78
N VAL A 59 4.71 6.94 2.27
CA VAL A 59 4.34 5.67 2.92
C VAL A 59 4.77 4.52 2.03
N VAL A 60 5.31 3.45 2.62
CA VAL A 60 5.74 2.26 1.89
C VAL A 60 5.09 1.03 2.51
N ILE A 61 4.40 0.24 1.69
CA ILE A 61 3.82 -1.04 2.07
C ILE A 61 4.83 -2.14 1.75
N LEU A 62 5.24 -2.88 2.78
CA LEU A 62 6.13 -4.02 2.69
C LEU A 62 5.52 -5.23 3.40
N ASN A 63 5.90 -6.43 2.95
CA ASN A 63 5.63 -7.67 3.65
C ASN A 63 6.54 -7.80 4.88
N GLY A 64 5.95 -7.76 6.07
CA GLY A 64 6.67 -7.75 7.35
C GLY A 64 7.33 -9.09 7.70
N ARG A 65 7.12 -10.14 6.89
CA ARG A 65 7.82 -11.42 7.03
C ARG A 65 9.09 -11.51 6.17
N ASN A 66 9.30 -10.57 5.24
CA ASN A 66 10.45 -10.56 4.35
C ASN A 66 11.49 -9.53 4.85
N PHE A 67 12.33 -9.97 5.80
CA PHE A 67 13.37 -9.12 6.41
C PHE A 67 14.46 -8.70 5.42
N GLU A 68 14.81 -9.57 4.46
CA GLU A 68 15.77 -9.23 3.40
C GLU A 68 15.27 -8.04 2.56
N ASN A 69 13.98 -8.05 2.21
CA ASN A 69 13.35 -6.96 1.49
C ASN A 69 13.24 -5.67 2.31
N LEU A 70 13.04 -5.79 3.63
CA LEU A 70 13.10 -4.64 4.54
C LEU A 70 14.52 -4.05 4.56
N GLU A 71 15.56 -4.88 4.59
CA GLU A 71 16.94 -4.42 4.52
C GLU A 71 17.25 -3.70 3.20
N LYS A 72 16.83 -4.27 2.06
CA LYS A 72 16.93 -3.63 0.73
C LYS A 72 16.28 -2.24 0.72
N PHE A 73 15.06 -2.12 1.26
CA PHE A 73 14.39 -0.84 1.39
C PHE A 73 15.18 0.17 2.25
N MET A 74 15.71 -0.26 3.40
CA MET A 74 16.51 0.60 4.29
C MET A 74 17.83 1.05 3.65
N ARG A 75 18.39 0.28 2.72
CA ARG A 75 19.62 0.59 1.98
C ARG A 75 19.38 1.42 0.71
N ASN A 76 18.13 1.81 0.41
CA ASN A 76 17.72 2.44 -0.85
C ASN A 76 18.02 1.58 -2.10
N GLU A 77 17.98 0.26 -1.95
CA GLU A 77 18.08 -0.68 -3.06
C GLU A 77 16.69 -0.97 -3.66
N GLU A 78 16.66 -1.73 -4.78
CA GLU A 78 15.40 -2.20 -5.32
C GLU A 78 14.69 -3.13 -4.33
N PHE A 79 13.43 -2.81 -4.05
CA PHE A 79 12.60 -3.56 -3.11
C PHE A 79 11.26 -3.97 -3.74
N VAL A 80 10.66 -4.99 -3.14
CA VAL A 80 9.33 -5.50 -3.44
C VAL A 80 8.34 -4.81 -2.51
N GLY A 81 7.51 -3.93 -3.06
CA GLY A 81 6.58 -3.14 -2.26
C GLY A 81 5.78 -2.15 -3.07
N THR A 82 4.86 -1.48 -2.40
CA THR A 82 4.15 -0.32 -2.95
C THR A 82 4.61 0.94 -2.26
N GLU A 83 5.04 1.92 -3.07
CA GLU A 83 5.31 3.27 -2.62
C GLU A 83 4.09 4.17 -2.83
N ILE A 84 3.70 4.89 -1.77
CA ILE A 84 2.60 5.84 -1.75
C ILE A 84 3.18 7.23 -1.48
N SER A 85 2.97 8.15 -2.41
CA SER A 85 3.48 9.52 -2.33
C SER A 85 2.42 10.54 -2.78
N PRO A 86 2.60 11.84 -2.46
CA PRO A 86 1.76 12.91 -3.00
C PRO A 86 1.69 12.89 -4.53
#